data_AF-A0AAW2BNY6-F1
#
_entry.id   AF-A0AAW2BNY6-F1
#
_cell.length_a   1.000
_cell.length_b   1.000
_cell.length_c   1.000
_cell.angle_alpha   90.00
_cell.angle_beta   90.00
_cell.angle_gamma   90.00
#
_symmetry.space_group_name_H-M   'P 1'
#
loop_
_entity.id
_entity.type
_entity.pdbx_description
1 polymer ?
#
loop_
_entity_poly.entity_id
_entity_poly.type
_entity_poly.pdbx_seq_one_letter_code
_entity_poly.pdbx_strand_id
1 'polypeptide(L)'
;MTANPSDLEHVLKTNFGNYPKGNHFTPILKDFLGHGIFNSDGELWKLQRKTASHEFNTKSLRNFVMENVTIEINTRLLPILTQASKTQQVLDLQDILECFAFDNICKLAFNVDPSCVSVDGTGAFEFMRAFEEATKISSYRFMYAFPFMVKVKKFLNIGSERRLKESIKIVHEFADNIIRSRMGQKVDKEKDLLSRFMSNEENSLEFLRDIVISFILAGRDTRDGTRIRS
;
A
#
# COMPACT_ATOMS: atom_id res chain seq x y z
N MET A 1 -1.84 27.47 1.76
CA MET A 1 -0.83 26.57 1.17
C MET A 1 0.36 27.42 0.80
N THR A 2 1.58 27.01 1.18
CA THR A 2 2.81 27.68 0.75
C THR A 2 3.47 26.87 -0.37
N ALA A 3 3.87 27.54 -1.44
CA ALA A 3 4.66 26.97 -2.53
C ALA A 3 6.11 27.47 -2.48
N ASN A 4 6.51 28.13 -1.40
CA ASN A 4 7.85 28.66 -1.23
C ASN A 4 8.84 27.52 -0.95
N PRO A 5 9.88 27.32 -1.78
CA PRO A 5 10.88 26.28 -1.55
C PRO A 5 11.55 26.35 -0.18
N SER A 6 11.77 27.55 0.37
CA SER A 6 12.38 27.72 1.70
C SER A 6 11.46 27.23 2.81
N ASP A 7 10.15 27.47 2.71
CA ASP A 7 9.17 26.97 3.68
C ASP A 7 9.06 25.44 3.58
N LEU A 8 9.10 24.89 2.36
CA LEU A 8 9.09 23.44 2.13
C LEU A 8 10.35 22.79 2.67
N GLU A 9 11.54 23.36 2.44
CA GLU A 9 12.78 22.86 3.04
C GLU A 9 12.74 22.93 4.56
N HIS A 10 12.15 24.00 5.11
CA HIS A 10 11.98 24.13 6.54
C HIS A 10 11.11 23.01 7.12
N VAL A 11 9.93 22.79 6.56
CA VAL A 11 8.97 21.80 7.06
C VAL A 11 9.44 20.37 6.79
N LEU A 12 10.01 20.08 5.61
CA LEU A 12 10.29 18.71 5.19
C LEU A 12 11.69 18.21 5.59
N LYS A 13 12.63 19.12 5.86
CA LYS A 13 14.04 18.76 6.07
C LYS A 13 14.63 19.36 7.34
N THR A 14 14.64 20.68 7.49
CA THR A 14 15.42 21.32 8.57
C THR A 14 14.70 21.31 9.92
N ASN A 15 13.37 21.26 9.93
CA ASN A 15 12.56 21.32 11.14
C ASN A 15 11.42 20.29 11.17
N PHE A 16 11.57 19.17 10.45
CA PHE A 16 10.53 18.13 10.31
C PHE A 16 9.94 17.64 11.63
N GLY A 17 10.76 17.51 12.68
CA GLY A 17 10.30 17.06 14.00
C GLY A 17 9.25 17.97 14.65
N ASN A 18 9.19 19.24 14.27
CA ASN A 18 8.22 20.22 14.78
C ASN A 18 6.91 20.26 13.97
N TYR A 19 6.79 19.45 12.91
CA TYR A 19 5.59 19.35 12.08
C TYR A 19 5.04 17.91 12.05
N PRO A 20 4.61 17.36 13.20
CA PRO A 20 3.97 16.04 13.22
C PRO A 20 2.65 16.07 12.44
N LYS A 21 2.23 14.93 11.90
CA LYS A 21 0.89 14.78 11.28
C LYS A 21 -0.22 15.12 12.28
N GLY A 22 0.04 14.82 13.55
CA GLY A 22 -0.70 15.34 14.69
C GLY A 22 -2.03 14.63 14.96
N ASN A 23 -2.65 15.05 16.06
CA ASN A 23 -3.79 14.37 16.68
C ASN A 23 -5.09 14.41 15.85
N HIS A 24 -5.14 15.19 14.78
CA HIS A 24 -6.26 15.20 13.85
C HIS A 24 -6.14 14.14 12.76
N PHE A 25 -4.94 13.95 12.20
CA PHE A 25 -4.70 13.04 11.09
C PHE A 25 -4.62 11.59 11.56
N THR A 26 -3.85 11.35 12.62
CA THR A 26 -3.54 9.99 13.09
C THR A 26 -4.78 9.17 13.43
N PRO A 27 -5.77 9.67 14.20
CA PRO A 27 -6.95 8.88 14.55
C PRO A 27 -7.88 8.60 13.37
N ILE A 28 -7.86 9.43 12.33
CA ILE A 28 -8.74 9.28 11.16
C ILE A 28 -8.31 8.07 10.32
N LEU A 29 -7.00 7.90 10.13
CA LEU A 29 -6.43 6.82 9.33
C LEU A 29 -6.03 5.58 10.14
N LYS A 30 -5.99 5.67 11.47
CA LYS A 30 -5.53 4.58 12.35
C LYS A 30 -6.23 3.25 12.11
N ASP A 31 -7.52 3.27 11.79
CA ASP A 31 -8.27 2.03 11.56
C ASP A 31 -7.76 1.27 10.33
N PHE A 32 -7.26 1.97 9.31
CA PHE A 32 -6.80 1.37 8.06
C PHE A 32 -5.27 1.22 8.00
N LEU A 33 -4.52 2.24 8.40
CA LEU A 33 -3.06 2.28 8.27
C LEU A 33 -2.31 1.94 9.57
N GLY A 34 -3.03 1.78 10.68
CA GLY A 34 -2.43 1.51 11.98
C GLY A 34 -1.34 2.53 12.34
N HIS A 35 -0.14 2.04 12.63
CA HIS A 35 1.06 2.86 12.88
C HIS A 35 2.07 2.78 11.73
N GLY A 36 1.61 2.51 10.51
CA GLY A 36 2.44 2.47 9.31
C GLY A 36 3.05 3.82 8.94
N ILE A 37 3.88 3.86 7.90
CA ILE A 37 4.76 5.02 7.62
C ILE A 37 3.98 6.30 7.31
N PHE A 38 2.76 6.17 6.78
CA PHE A 38 1.87 7.30 6.51
C PHE A 38 1.11 7.78 7.74
N ASN A 39 1.07 7.00 8.82
CA ASN A 39 0.31 7.30 10.04
C ASN A 39 1.15 7.32 11.33
N SER A 40 2.47 7.41 11.19
CA SER A 40 3.43 7.49 12.30
C SER A 40 4.23 8.79 12.26
N ASP A 41 4.70 9.26 13.42
CA ASP A 41 5.54 10.45 13.57
C ASP A 41 6.82 10.10 14.36
N GLY A 42 7.77 11.03 14.42
CA GLY A 42 8.96 10.94 15.27
C GLY A 42 9.87 9.76 14.94
N GLU A 43 10.41 9.09 15.97
CA GLU A 43 11.37 7.98 15.82
C GLU A 43 10.78 6.78 15.09
N LEU A 44 9.49 6.49 15.29
CA LEU A 44 8.83 5.38 14.59
C LEU A 44 8.80 5.61 13.08
N TRP A 45 8.46 6.83 12.65
CA TRP A 45 8.50 7.18 11.22
C TRP A 45 9.93 7.13 10.67
N LYS A 46 10.92 7.66 11.41
CA LYS A 46 12.33 7.65 10.99
C LYS A 46 12.84 6.22 10.80
N LEU A 47 12.51 5.32 11.73
CA LEU A 47 12.85 3.90 11.65
C LEU A 47 12.27 3.28 10.38
N GLN A 48 10.96 3.43 10.16
CA GLN A 48 10.30 2.86 8.99
C GLN A 48 10.86 3.42 7.69
N ARG A 49 11.08 4.74 7.62
CA ARG A 49 11.64 5.38 6.43
C ARG A 49 13.08 4.95 6.17
N LYS A 50 13.91 4.82 7.21
CA LYS A 50 15.29 4.34 7.06
C LYS A 50 15.34 2.92 6.52
N THR A 51 14.54 2.01 7.07
CA THR A 51 14.45 0.62 6.58
C THR A 51 13.96 0.58 5.13
N ALA A 52 12.93 1.38 4.80
CA ALA A 52 12.41 1.48 3.45
C ALA A 52 13.44 2.03 2.46
N SER A 53 14.12 3.13 2.77
CA SER A 53 15.14 3.72 1.89
C SER A 53 16.35 2.80 1.69
N HIS A 54 16.67 1.96 2.67
CA HIS A 54 17.70 0.94 2.49
C HIS A 54 17.27 -0.12 1.47
N GLU A 55 16.02 -0.58 1.52
CA GLU A 55 15.50 -1.58 0.58
C GLU A 55 15.22 -1.00 -0.81
N PHE A 56 14.64 0.20 -0.90
CA PHE A 56 14.32 0.87 -2.16
C PHE A 56 15.43 1.83 -2.60
N ASN A 57 16.67 1.34 -2.63
CA ASN A 57 17.80 2.10 -3.17
C ASN A 57 17.93 1.90 -4.69
N THR A 58 18.73 2.74 -5.34
CA THR A 58 18.90 2.71 -6.81
C THR A 58 19.37 1.35 -7.35
N LYS A 59 20.24 0.66 -6.61
CA LYS A 59 20.80 -0.63 -7.04
C LYS A 59 19.75 -1.74 -6.94
N SER A 60 19.04 -1.85 -5.82
CA SER A 60 18.00 -2.86 -5.62
C SER A 60 16.82 -2.66 -6.57
N LEU A 61 16.37 -1.42 -6.76
CA LEU A 61 15.31 -1.10 -7.73
C LEU A 61 15.72 -1.45 -9.16
N ARG A 62 16.97 -1.15 -9.57
CA ARG A 62 17.47 -1.52 -10.89
C ARG A 62 17.47 -3.04 -11.09
N ASN A 63 17.97 -3.79 -10.11
CA ASN A 63 17.98 -5.25 -10.18
C ASN A 63 16.55 -5.80 -10.27
N PHE A 64 15.63 -5.29 -9.45
CA PHE A 64 14.22 -5.68 -9.51
C PHE A 64 13.58 -5.42 -10.87
N VAL A 65 13.85 -4.27 -11.50
CA VAL A 65 13.32 -3.97 -12.84
C VAL A 65 13.84 -4.96 -13.89
N MET A 66 15.13 -5.28 -13.84
CA MET A 66 15.75 -6.20 -14.80
C MET A 66 15.27 -7.64 -14.60
N GLU A 67 15.14 -8.09 -13.36
CA GLU A 67 14.85 -9.49 -13.05
C GLU A 67 13.35 -9.79 -12.98
N ASN A 68 12.53 -8.87 -12.45
CA ASN A 68 11.12 -9.15 -12.17
C ASN A 68 10.17 -8.44 -13.12
N VAL A 69 10.31 -7.12 -13.28
CA VAL A 69 9.39 -6.31 -14.11
C VAL A 69 9.45 -6.76 -15.57
N THR A 70 10.64 -7.03 -16.08
CA THR A 70 10.83 -7.50 -17.46
C THR A 70 10.17 -8.87 -17.69
N ILE A 71 10.28 -9.78 -16.72
CA ILE A 71 9.61 -11.08 -16.80
C ILE A 71 8.09 -10.88 -16.79
N GLU A 72 7.58 -10.11 -15.84
CA GLU A 72 6.15 -9.83 -15.67
C GLU A 72 5.51 -9.23 -16.93
N ILE A 73 6.21 -8.30 -17.59
CA ILE A 73 5.76 -7.72 -18.86
C ILE A 73 5.65 -8.79 -19.94
N ASN A 74 6.69 -9.62 -20.09
CA ASN A 74 6.75 -10.60 -21.17
C ASN A 74 5.82 -11.80 -20.95
N THR A 75 5.60 -12.22 -19.70
CA THR A 75 4.84 -13.44 -19.38
C THR A 75 3.38 -13.19 -19.03
N ARG A 76 3.00 -11.97 -18.65
CA ARG A 76 1.62 -11.65 -18.24
C ARG A 76 1.03 -10.50 -19.05
N LEU A 77 1.64 -9.32 -19.01
CA LEU A 77 1.06 -8.13 -19.63
C LEU A 77 0.97 -8.25 -21.17
N LEU A 78 2.07 -8.59 -21.84
CA LEU A 78 2.09 -8.74 -23.30
C LEU A 78 1.14 -9.84 -23.81
N PRO A 79 1.06 -11.03 -23.18
CA PRO A 79 0.06 -12.02 -23.54
C PRO A 79 -1.39 -11.53 -23.46
N ILE A 80 -1.76 -10.79 -22.42
CA ILE A 80 -3.12 -10.23 -22.27
C ILE A 80 -3.42 -9.24 -23.40
N LEU A 81 -2.50 -8.29 -23.66
CA LEU A 81 -2.67 -7.31 -24.72
C LEU A 81 -2.71 -7.97 -26.11
N THR A 82 -1.88 -9.00 -26.32
CA THR A 82 -1.84 -9.76 -27.58
C THR A 82 -3.13 -10.54 -27.78
N GLN A 83 -3.67 -11.16 -26.74
CA GLN A 83 -4.92 -11.90 -26.80
C GLN A 83 -6.08 -10.97 -27.11
N ALA A 84 -6.18 -9.84 -26.42
CA ALA A 84 -7.24 -8.86 -26.67
C ALA A 84 -7.17 -8.26 -28.07
N SER A 85 -5.96 -8.02 -28.59
CA SER A 85 -5.78 -7.58 -29.98
C SER A 85 -6.28 -8.62 -30.99
N LYS A 86 -6.13 -9.92 -30.71
CA LYS A 86 -6.62 -11.00 -31.59
C LYS A 86 -8.12 -11.19 -31.49
N THR A 87 -8.70 -11.07 -30.30
CA THR A 87 -10.13 -11.28 -30.04
C THR A 87 -10.98 -10.01 -30.19
N GLN A 88 -10.34 -8.87 -30.47
CA GLN A 88 -10.97 -7.55 -30.46
C GLN A 88 -11.69 -7.22 -29.13
N GLN A 89 -11.16 -7.74 -28.03
CA GLN A 89 -11.69 -7.47 -26.70
C GLN A 89 -11.30 -6.06 -26.25
N VAL A 90 -12.28 -5.31 -25.73
CA VAL A 90 -12.03 -4.04 -25.05
C VAL A 90 -11.45 -4.31 -23.68
N LEU A 91 -10.32 -3.67 -23.36
CA LEU A 91 -9.64 -3.78 -22.09
C LEU A 91 -9.66 -2.44 -21.36
N ASP A 92 -9.86 -2.48 -20.04
CA ASP A 92 -9.55 -1.34 -19.19
C ASP A 92 -8.05 -1.38 -18.84
N LEU A 93 -7.29 -0.45 -19.41
CA LEU A 93 -5.85 -0.36 -19.13
C LEU A 93 -5.58 0.06 -17.68
N GLN A 94 -6.50 0.77 -17.03
CA GLN A 94 -6.34 1.14 -15.63
C GLN A 94 -6.34 -0.11 -14.75
N ASP A 95 -7.36 -0.96 -14.88
CA ASP A 95 -7.47 -2.20 -14.10
C ASP A 95 -6.24 -3.11 -14.27
N ILE A 96 -5.77 -3.25 -15.52
CA ILE A 96 -4.60 -4.07 -15.84
C ILE A 96 -3.33 -3.48 -15.21
N LEU A 97 -3.13 -2.17 -15.34
CA LEU A 97 -1.94 -1.50 -14.79
C LEU A 97 -1.95 -1.44 -13.27
N GLU A 98 -3.13 -1.35 -12.64
CA GLU A 98 -3.28 -1.44 -11.20
C GLU A 98 -2.93 -2.85 -10.69
N CYS A 99 -3.47 -3.91 -11.31
CA CYS A 99 -3.07 -5.29 -10.99
C CYS A 99 -1.57 -5.51 -11.22
N PHE A 100 -1.02 -4.99 -12.31
CA PHE A 100 0.41 -5.11 -12.61
C PHE A 100 1.26 -4.38 -11.56
N ALA A 101 0.88 -3.16 -11.17
CA ALA A 101 1.57 -2.40 -10.13
C ALA A 101 1.50 -3.14 -8.79
N PHE A 102 0.34 -3.72 -8.47
CA PHE A 102 0.11 -4.51 -7.28
C PHE A 102 0.98 -5.77 -7.24
N ASP A 103 1.01 -6.56 -8.31
CA ASP A 103 1.87 -7.74 -8.42
C ASP A 103 3.34 -7.37 -8.24
N ASN A 104 3.80 -6.29 -8.89
CA ASN A 104 5.17 -5.82 -8.77
C ASN A 104 5.53 -5.32 -7.35
N ILE A 105 4.67 -4.56 -6.68
CA ILE A 105 4.97 -4.08 -5.33
C ILE A 105 4.97 -5.24 -4.32
N CYS A 106 4.06 -6.21 -4.46
CA CYS A 106 4.05 -7.40 -3.61
C CYS A 106 5.31 -8.25 -3.81
N LYS A 107 5.78 -8.39 -5.05
CA LYS A 107 6.99 -9.14 -5.37
C LYS A 107 8.24 -8.41 -4.88
N LEU A 108 8.32 -7.10 -5.07
CA LEU A 108 9.46 -6.29 -4.62
C LEU A 108 9.54 -6.18 -3.09
N ALA A 109 8.44 -5.80 -2.44
CA ALA A 109 8.44 -5.48 -1.02
C ALA A 109 8.33 -6.72 -0.14
N PHE A 110 7.65 -7.77 -0.60
CA PHE A 110 7.31 -8.92 0.22
C PHE A 110 7.76 -10.25 -0.38
N ASN A 111 8.34 -10.26 -1.57
CA ASN A 111 8.70 -11.48 -2.30
C ASN A 111 7.52 -12.47 -2.43
N VAL A 112 6.32 -11.92 -2.65
CA VAL A 112 5.09 -12.68 -2.89
C VAL A 112 4.52 -12.31 -4.26
N ASP A 113 4.08 -13.31 -5.01
CA ASP A 113 3.38 -13.14 -6.28
C ASP A 113 1.88 -13.40 -6.07
N PRO A 114 1.03 -12.35 -5.99
CA PRO A 114 -0.42 -12.52 -5.83
C PRO A 114 -1.13 -12.93 -7.12
N SER A 115 -0.46 -12.83 -8.28
CA SER A 115 -0.99 -13.18 -9.59
C SER A 115 -2.33 -12.49 -9.93
N CYS A 116 -2.47 -11.21 -9.60
CA CYS A 116 -3.64 -10.40 -9.91
C CYS A 116 -3.89 -10.30 -11.41
N VAL A 117 -2.82 -10.16 -12.20
CA VAL A 117 -2.88 -10.05 -13.66
C VAL A 117 -3.29 -11.38 -14.32
N SER A 118 -3.47 -12.48 -13.58
CA SER A 118 -3.87 -13.78 -14.14
C SER A 118 -5.39 -13.96 -14.29
N VAL A 119 -5.80 -14.86 -15.19
CA VAL A 119 -7.22 -15.13 -15.53
C VAL A 119 -8.03 -15.62 -14.32
N ASP A 120 -7.39 -16.22 -13.31
CA ASP A 120 -8.01 -16.78 -12.11
C ASP A 120 -7.98 -15.83 -10.89
N GLY A 121 -7.50 -14.59 -11.04
CA GLY A 121 -7.14 -13.59 -10.01
C GLY A 121 -8.23 -13.11 -9.04
N THR A 122 -9.33 -13.85 -8.88
CA THR A 122 -10.47 -13.58 -7.99
C THR A 122 -10.09 -13.12 -6.59
N GLY A 123 -9.11 -13.77 -5.93
CA GLY A 123 -8.70 -13.40 -4.57
C GLY A 123 -7.93 -12.06 -4.49
N ALA A 124 -7.04 -11.80 -5.46
CA ALA A 124 -6.32 -10.53 -5.55
C ALA A 124 -7.26 -9.37 -5.91
N PHE A 125 -8.25 -9.63 -6.78
CA PHE A 125 -9.27 -8.66 -7.14
C PHE A 125 -10.17 -8.27 -5.95
N GLU A 126 -10.59 -9.25 -5.14
CA GLU A 126 -11.35 -8.98 -3.92
C GLU A 126 -10.56 -8.11 -2.94
N PHE A 127 -9.28 -8.43 -2.74
CA PHE A 127 -8.38 -7.59 -1.96
C PHE A 127 -8.27 -6.17 -2.52
N MET A 128 -8.02 -6.01 -3.82
CA MET A 128 -7.86 -4.68 -4.43
C MET A 128 -9.10 -3.81 -4.27
N ARG A 129 -10.29 -4.39 -4.45
CA ARG A 129 -11.56 -3.70 -4.25
C ARG A 129 -11.76 -3.30 -2.79
N ALA A 130 -11.49 -4.21 -1.85
CA ALA A 130 -11.56 -3.90 -0.43
C ALA A 130 -10.55 -2.81 -0.03
N PHE A 131 -9.34 -2.87 -0.57
CA PHE A 131 -8.30 -1.88 -0.31
C PHE A 131 -8.69 -0.49 -0.82
N GLU A 132 -9.23 -0.39 -2.05
CA GLU A 132 -9.71 0.87 -2.62
C GLU A 132 -10.84 1.47 -1.79
N GLU A 133 -11.79 0.64 -1.39
CA GLU A 133 -12.91 1.04 -0.56
C GLU A 133 -12.44 1.54 0.82
N ALA A 134 -11.48 0.85 1.42
CA ALA A 134 -10.89 1.25 2.69
C ALA A 134 -10.14 2.59 2.57
N THR A 135 -9.33 2.78 1.54
CA THR A 135 -8.63 4.05 1.23
C THR A 135 -9.63 5.18 1.03
N LYS A 136 -10.67 4.95 0.22
CA LYS A 136 -11.69 5.94 -0.13
C LYS A 136 -12.50 6.38 1.09
N ILE A 137 -13.00 5.42 1.88
CA ILE A 137 -13.79 5.74 3.08
C ILE A 137 -12.91 6.44 4.12
N SER A 138 -11.67 5.96 4.33
CA SER A 138 -10.72 6.60 5.24
C SER A 138 -10.39 8.03 4.82
N SER A 139 -10.28 8.30 3.53
CA SER A 139 -10.05 9.65 2.99
C SER A 139 -11.29 10.55 3.15
N TYR A 140 -12.49 10.04 2.90
CA TYR A 140 -13.73 10.82 3.10
C TYR A 140 -13.96 11.21 4.55
N ARG A 141 -13.36 10.51 5.52
CA ARG A 141 -13.46 10.90 6.93
C ARG A 141 -12.89 12.31 7.20
N PHE A 142 -11.95 12.78 6.38
CA PHE A 142 -11.44 14.16 6.46
C PHE A 142 -12.47 15.22 6.07
N MET A 143 -13.52 14.85 5.33
CA MET A 143 -14.57 15.77 4.88
C MET A 143 -15.73 15.90 5.88
N TYR A 144 -15.74 15.13 6.99
CA TYR A 144 -16.75 15.32 8.02
C TYR A 144 -16.57 16.68 8.72
N ALA A 145 -17.59 17.53 8.64
CA ALA A 145 -17.64 18.79 9.36
C ALA A 145 -17.49 18.62 10.89
N PHE A 146 -17.95 17.48 11.42
CA PHE A 146 -17.90 17.18 12.84
C PHE A 146 -17.24 15.81 13.12
N PRO A 147 -16.05 15.77 13.74
CA PRO A 147 -15.31 14.52 13.99
C PRO A 147 -16.07 13.47 14.82
N PHE A 148 -17.02 13.88 15.67
CA PHE A 148 -17.80 12.94 16.46
C PHE A 148 -18.73 12.06 15.60
N MET A 149 -19.09 12.49 14.39
CA MET A 149 -19.94 11.72 13.48
C MET A 149 -19.29 10.39 13.08
N VAL A 150 -17.96 10.38 12.88
CA VAL A 150 -17.20 9.14 12.63
C VAL A 150 -17.36 8.19 13.82
N LYS A 151 -17.20 8.70 15.05
CA LYS A 151 -17.34 7.90 16.27
C LYS A 151 -18.75 7.32 16.42
N VAL A 152 -19.80 8.11 16.15
CA VAL A 152 -21.20 7.67 16.21
C VAL A 152 -21.50 6.60 15.16
N LYS A 153 -21.15 6.85 13.89
CA LYS A 153 -21.37 5.87 12.81
C LYS A 153 -20.60 4.57 13.04
N LYS A 154 -19.38 4.66 13.58
CA LYS A 154 -18.55 3.52 13.96
C LYS A 154 -19.15 2.73 15.12
N PHE A 155 -19.64 3.43 16.16
CA PHE A 155 -20.30 2.80 17.30
C PHE A 155 -21.58 2.06 16.89
N LEU A 156 -22.39 2.66 16.03
CA LEU A 156 -23.61 2.04 15.49
C LEU A 156 -23.32 1.00 14.40
N ASN A 157 -22.09 0.93 13.89
CA ASN A 157 -21.68 0.06 12.79
C ASN A 157 -22.60 0.19 11.56
N ILE A 158 -22.78 1.42 11.06
CA ILE A 158 -23.68 1.72 9.94
C ILE A 158 -22.98 2.41 8.77
N GLY A 159 -23.55 2.23 7.58
CA GLY A 159 -23.15 2.94 6.36
C GLY A 159 -21.68 2.70 6.00
N SER A 160 -20.94 3.80 5.78
CA SER A 160 -19.52 3.76 5.40
C SER A 160 -18.64 3.09 6.45
N GLU A 161 -18.96 3.22 7.74
CA GLU A 161 -18.12 2.66 8.81
C GLU A 161 -18.23 1.14 8.90
N ARG A 162 -19.42 0.58 8.62
CA ARG A 162 -19.60 -0.87 8.48
C ARG A 162 -18.81 -1.42 7.31
N ARG A 163 -18.95 -0.79 6.14
CA ARG A 163 -18.24 -1.18 4.92
C ARG A 163 -16.74 -1.13 5.13
N LEU A 164 -16.22 -0.05 5.70
CA LEU A 164 -14.81 0.08 6.04
C LEU A 164 -14.33 -1.05 6.97
N LYS A 165 -15.11 -1.43 7.98
CA LYS A 165 -14.77 -2.56 8.86
C LYS A 165 -14.70 -3.89 8.10
N GLU A 166 -15.63 -4.13 7.18
CA GLU A 166 -15.66 -5.32 6.32
C GLU A 166 -14.45 -5.32 5.37
N SER A 167 -14.13 -4.19 4.73
CA SER A 167 -12.98 -4.04 3.83
C SER A 167 -11.65 -4.22 4.57
N ILE A 168 -11.49 -3.61 5.75
CA ILE A 168 -10.29 -3.77 6.60
C ILE A 168 -10.06 -5.24 6.96
N LYS A 169 -11.13 -6.01 7.21
CA LYS A 169 -11.00 -7.44 7.52
C LYS A 169 -10.34 -8.20 6.37
N ILE A 170 -10.79 -7.96 5.13
CA ILE A 170 -10.23 -8.59 3.93
C ILE A 170 -8.76 -8.16 3.74
N VAL A 171 -8.47 -6.86 3.90
CA VAL A 171 -7.11 -6.33 3.80
C VAL A 171 -6.18 -6.95 4.84
N HIS A 172 -6.65 -7.07 6.09
CA HIS A 172 -5.89 -7.68 7.17
C HIS A 172 -5.63 -9.16 6.90
N GLU A 173 -6.63 -9.91 6.43
CA GLU A 173 -6.46 -11.33 6.12
C GLU A 173 -5.43 -11.56 5.02
N PHE A 174 -5.44 -10.72 3.98
CA PHE A 174 -4.43 -10.77 2.92
C PHE A 174 -3.03 -10.44 3.44
N ALA A 175 -2.88 -9.38 4.24
CA ALA A 175 -1.60 -9.00 4.83
C ALA A 175 -1.07 -10.07 5.80
N ASP A 176 -1.95 -10.65 6.62
CA ASP A 176 -1.60 -11.75 7.53
C ASP A 176 -1.15 -12.99 6.74
N ASN A 177 -1.74 -13.27 5.57
CA ASN A 177 -1.30 -14.37 4.70
C ASN A 177 0.08 -14.11 4.09
N ILE A 178 0.40 -12.88 3.68
CA ILE A 178 1.76 -12.49 3.26
C ILE A 178 2.76 -12.75 4.38
N ILE A 179 2.44 -12.28 5.60
CA ILE A 179 3.29 -12.43 6.78
C ILE A 179 3.53 -13.91 7.08
N ARG A 180 2.47 -14.73 7.14
CA ARG A 180 2.58 -16.19 7.37
C ARG A 180 3.40 -16.89 6.30
N SER A 181 3.16 -16.57 5.03
CA SER A 181 3.92 -17.13 3.90
C SER A 181 5.41 -16.84 4.06
N ARG A 182 5.76 -15.61 4.44
CA ARG A 182 7.15 -15.20 4.64
C ARG A 182 7.79 -15.81 5.89
N MET A 183 7.06 -15.96 6.99
CA MET A 183 7.55 -16.67 8.17
C MET A 183 7.84 -18.15 7.91
N GLY A 184 7.11 -18.79 6.99
CA GLY A 184 7.31 -20.19 6.60
C GLY A 184 8.52 -20.44 5.70
N GLN A 185 9.04 -19.41 5.03
CA GLN A 185 10.18 -19.52 4.12
C GLN A 185 11.50 -19.35 4.90
N LYS A 186 12.26 -20.43 5.07
CA LYS A 186 13.53 -20.47 5.83
C LYS A 186 14.72 -19.73 5.19
N VAL A 187 14.53 -18.93 4.13
CA VAL A 187 15.62 -18.44 3.26
C VAL A 187 15.76 -16.92 3.29
N ASP A 188 16.96 -16.48 3.69
CA ASP A 188 17.57 -15.16 3.53
C ASP A 188 16.76 -13.93 4.03
N LYS A 189 16.95 -13.60 5.32
CA LYS A 189 16.29 -12.47 6.01
C LYS A 189 16.60 -11.06 5.43
N GLU A 190 17.37 -10.95 4.36
CA GLU A 190 17.85 -9.68 3.81
C GLU A 190 17.41 -9.35 2.37
N LYS A 191 16.53 -10.15 1.76
CA LYS A 191 16.19 -10.01 0.34
C LYS A 191 14.97 -9.16 0.00
N ASP A 192 14.16 -8.80 0.99
CA ASP A 192 13.00 -7.92 0.80
C ASP A 192 12.68 -7.10 2.05
N LEU A 193 11.82 -6.10 1.86
CA LEU A 193 11.47 -5.13 2.88
C LEU A 193 10.86 -5.78 4.12
N LEU A 194 9.90 -6.70 3.94
CA LEU A 194 9.19 -7.31 5.06
C LEU A 194 10.13 -8.19 5.89
N SER A 195 11.05 -8.91 5.26
CA SER A 195 12.07 -9.66 6.00
C SER A 195 12.99 -8.77 6.85
N ARG A 196 13.30 -7.55 6.40
CA ARG A 196 14.04 -6.57 7.22
C ARG A 196 13.25 -6.09 8.43
N PHE A 197 11.93 -5.97 8.34
CA PHE A 197 11.10 -5.67 9.51
C PHE A 197 10.93 -6.90 10.42
N MET A 198 10.83 -8.11 9.86
CA MET A 198 10.75 -9.35 10.64
C MET A 198 12.05 -9.71 11.36
N SER A 199 13.19 -9.16 10.96
CA SER A 199 14.48 -9.45 11.61
C SER A 199 14.57 -8.84 13.02
N ASN A 200 13.76 -7.83 13.33
CA ASN A 200 13.62 -7.31 14.69
C ASN A 200 12.50 -8.06 15.43
N GLU A 201 12.87 -8.87 16.41
CA GLU A 201 11.95 -9.71 17.20
C GLU A 201 10.97 -8.90 18.07
N GLU A 202 11.25 -7.62 18.31
CA GLU A 202 10.33 -6.72 19.03
C GLU A 202 9.12 -6.29 18.20
N ASN A 203 9.16 -6.49 16.88
CA ASN A 203 8.08 -6.09 15.99
C ASN A 203 6.90 -7.06 16.09
N SER A 204 5.74 -6.54 16.50
CA SER A 204 4.51 -7.34 16.57
C SER A 204 3.95 -7.66 15.19
N LEU A 205 3.10 -8.69 15.10
CA LEU A 205 2.40 -9.06 13.86
C LEU A 205 1.51 -7.92 13.35
N GLU A 206 0.89 -7.16 14.27
CA GLU A 206 0.10 -5.98 13.92
C GLU A 206 0.97 -4.91 13.27
N PHE A 207 2.17 -4.66 13.80
CA PHE A 207 3.10 -3.71 13.21
C PHE A 207 3.55 -4.15 11.81
N LEU A 208 3.88 -5.42 11.63
CA LEU A 208 4.22 -5.96 10.30
C LEU A 208 3.07 -5.81 9.31
N ARG A 209 1.82 -5.98 9.75
CA ARG A 209 0.63 -5.74 8.93
C ARG A 209 0.51 -4.27 8.53
N ASP A 210 0.73 -3.35 9.47
CA ASP A 210 0.71 -1.91 9.20
C ASP A 210 1.76 -1.52 8.15
N ILE A 211 2.94 -2.16 8.18
CA ILE A 211 3.99 -2.04 7.15
C ILE A 211 3.46 -2.55 5.80
N VAL A 212 2.96 -3.79 5.73
CA VAL A 212 2.45 -4.37 4.47
C VAL A 212 1.40 -3.47 3.81
N ILE A 213 0.39 -3.04 4.58
CA ILE A 213 -0.69 -2.16 4.09
C ILE A 213 -0.11 -0.84 3.57
N SER A 214 0.81 -0.23 4.30
CA SER A 214 1.40 1.05 3.91
C SER A 214 2.21 0.97 2.61
N PHE A 215 2.99 -0.10 2.40
CA PHE A 215 3.78 -0.24 1.18
C PHE A 215 2.93 -0.60 -0.04
N ILE A 216 1.84 -1.36 0.15
CA ILE A 216 0.83 -1.57 -0.91
C ILE A 216 0.18 -0.23 -1.29
N LEU A 217 -0.20 0.59 -0.29
CA LEU A 217 -0.77 1.92 -0.53
C LEU A 217 0.19 2.80 -1.36
N ALA A 218 1.47 2.85 -0.95
CA ALA A 218 2.48 3.64 -1.63
C ALA A 218 2.67 3.22 -3.11
N GLY A 219 2.70 1.91 -3.36
CA GLY A 219 2.89 1.36 -4.71
C GLY A 219 1.70 1.56 -5.65
N ARG A 220 0.48 1.63 -5.09
CA ARG A 220 -0.78 1.82 -5.82
C ARG A 220 -1.09 3.30 -6.08
N ASP A 221 -1.22 4.11 -5.02
CA ASP A 221 -1.76 5.47 -5.10
C ASP A 221 -0.86 6.48 -5.84
N THR A 222 0.44 6.18 -5.99
CA THR A 222 1.35 7.02 -6.79
C THR A 222 0.94 7.06 -8.28
N ARG A 223 -0.01 6.24 -8.73
CA ARG A 223 -0.46 6.15 -10.14
C ARG A 223 -1.85 6.74 -10.41
N ASP A 224 -2.70 6.92 -9.41
CA ASP A 224 -4.10 7.40 -9.56
C ASP A 224 -4.22 8.90 -9.90
N GLY A 225 -3.12 9.66 -9.80
CA GLY A 225 -3.07 11.09 -10.13
C GLY A 225 -3.34 11.43 -11.60
N THR A 226 -3.45 10.43 -12.50
CA THR A 226 -3.57 10.63 -13.96
C THR A 226 -4.98 10.34 -14.48
N ARG A 227 -6.02 10.68 -13.71
CA ARG A 227 -7.40 10.63 -14.21
C ARG A 227 -7.66 11.82 -15.13
N ILE A 228 -7.30 11.70 -16.41
CA ILE A 228 -7.80 12.59 -17.46
C ILE A 228 -9.30 12.38 -17.51
N ARG A 229 -10.06 13.35 -16.97
CA ARG A 229 -11.50 13.44 -17.17
C ARG A 229 -11.72 13.58 -18.69
N SER A 230 -12.36 12.58 -19.29
CA SER A 230 -13.07 12.73 -20.56
C SER A 230 -14.53 13.03 -20.28
#